data_AF-A0A0F9C1W2-F1
#
_entry.id   AF-A0A0F9C1W2-F1
#
_cell.length_a   1.000
_cell.length_b   1.000
_cell.length_c   1.000
_cell.angle_alpha   90.00
_cell.angle_beta   90.00
_cell.angle_gamma   90.00
#
_symmetry.space_group_name_H-M   'P 1'
#
loop_
_entity.id
_entity.type
_entity.pdbx_description
1 polymer ?
#
loop_
_entity_poly.entity_id
_entity_poly.type
_entity_poly.pdbx_seq_one_letter_code
_entity_poly.pdbx_strand_id
1 'polypeptide(L)'
;MKIHWNSLLAKIILPRKFIAITLGKHVCIKRKPEEFLSDRQRERLLKHEAKHVEQYQQYGFFGFLIRYIKYHRQDGYLHNPFEVEARKAEGA
;
A
#
# COMPACT_ATOMS: atom_id res chain seq x y z
N MET A 1 2.82 1.60 12.30
CA MET A 1 1.76 1.26 11.33
C MET A 1 0.51 0.79 12.08
N LYS A 2 -0.69 1.22 11.67
CA LYS A 2 -1.98 0.75 12.24
C LYS A 2 -2.82 0.11 11.14
N ILE A 3 -3.24 -1.15 11.32
CA ILE A 3 -3.97 -1.92 10.30
C ILE A 3 -5.47 -1.93 10.62
N HIS A 4 -6.28 -1.67 9.60
CA HIS A 4 -7.73 -1.68 9.64
C HIS A 4 -8.23 -2.78 8.71
N TRP A 5 -8.61 -3.92 9.31
CA TRP A 5 -9.17 -5.06 8.60
C TRP A 5 -10.62 -4.81 8.17
N ASN A 6 -11.04 -5.40 7.06
CA ASN A 6 -12.41 -5.33 6.56
C ASN A 6 -12.93 -3.88 6.39
N SER A 7 -12.03 -2.96 5.98
CA SER A 7 -12.32 -1.53 5.92
C SER A 7 -13.35 -1.19 4.84
N LEU A 8 -14.45 -0.55 5.25
CA LEU A 8 -15.47 -0.04 4.32
C LEU A 8 -14.89 0.99 3.35
N LEU A 9 -13.99 1.86 3.85
CA LEU A 9 -13.28 2.84 3.04
C LEU A 9 -12.50 2.17 1.90
N ALA A 10 -11.74 1.12 2.23
CA ALA A 10 -10.97 0.38 1.24
C ALA A 10 -11.89 -0.27 0.19
N LYS A 11 -13.06 -0.79 0.60
CA LYS A 11 -14.04 -1.40 -0.33
C LYS A 11 -14.61 -0.40 -1.33
N ILE A 12 -14.81 0.85 -0.93
CA ILE A 12 -15.38 1.90 -1.77
C ILE A 12 -14.32 2.48 -2.72
N ILE A 13 -13.11 2.75 -2.22
CA ILE A 13 -12.11 3.52 -2.98
C ILE A 13 -11.27 2.65 -3.91
N LEU A 14 -10.91 1.44 -3.47
CA LEU A 14 -10.00 0.61 -4.26
C LEU A 14 -10.74 -0.15 -5.36
N PRO A 15 -10.22 -0.21 -6.60
CA PRO A 15 -10.71 -1.13 -7.64
C PRO A 15 -10.55 -2.60 -7.20
N ARG A 16 -11.33 -3.52 -7.80
CA ARG A 16 -11.32 -4.97 -7.44
C ARG A 16 -9.92 -5.60 -7.35
N LYS A 17 -8.99 -5.11 -8.16
CA LYS A 17 -7.61 -5.61 -8.30
C LYS A 17 -6.72 -5.30 -7.08
N PHE A 18 -7.06 -4.25 -6.33
CA PHE A 18 -6.27 -3.77 -5.20
C PHE A 18 -6.92 -4.20 -3.88
N ILE A 19 -6.08 -4.67 -2.96
CA ILE A 19 -6.50 -5.30 -1.71
C ILE A 19 -6.30 -4.41 -0.48
N ALA A 20 -5.34 -3.50 -0.54
CA ALA A 20 -4.93 -2.64 0.56
C ALA A 20 -4.59 -1.23 0.06
N ILE A 21 -4.67 -0.26 0.97
CA ILE A 21 -4.25 1.13 0.75
C ILE A 21 -3.61 1.66 2.03
N THR A 22 -2.46 2.31 1.87
CA THR A 22 -1.81 3.04 2.95
C THR A 22 -2.05 4.55 2.84
N LEU A 23 -2.50 5.14 3.96
CA LEU A 23 -2.70 6.57 4.13
C LEU A 23 -1.97 7.02 5.41
N GLY A 24 -0.81 7.65 5.24
CA GLY A 24 0.05 8.03 6.36
C GLY A 24 0.53 6.81 7.13
N LYS A 25 0.07 6.65 8.37
CA LYS A 25 0.39 5.49 9.23
C LYS A 25 -0.69 4.40 9.23
N HIS A 26 -1.79 4.61 8.50
CA HIS A 26 -2.97 3.75 8.51
C HIS A 26 -3.01 2.89 7.25
N VAL A 27 -3.15 1.58 7.42
CA VAL A 27 -3.29 0.62 6.32
C VAL A 27 -4.71 0.08 6.36
N CYS A 28 -5.49 0.30 5.31
CA CYS A 28 -6.87 -0.17 5.21
C CYS A 28 -6.94 -1.34 4.23
N ILE A 29 -7.41 -2.49 4.69
CA ILE A 29 -7.44 -3.73 3.90
C ILE A 29 -8.91 -4.14 3.71
N LYS A 30 -9.29 -4.44 2.46
CA LYS A 30 -10.69 -4.72 2.07
C LYS A 30 -11.31 -5.92 2.75
N ARG A 31 -10.51 -6.95 3.02
CA ARG A 31 -10.92 -8.26 3.53
C ARG A 31 -9.92 -8.73 4.58
N LYS A 32 -10.28 -9.74 5.37
CA LYS A 32 -9.34 -10.31 6.34
C LYS A 32 -8.34 -11.23 5.61
N PRO A 33 -7.02 -11.08 5.80
CA PRO A 33 -6.02 -11.83 5.03
C PRO A 33 -6.16 -13.33 5.20
N GLU A 34 -6.61 -13.78 6.37
CA GLU A 34 -6.85 -15.21 6.63
C GLU A 34 -7.83 -15.83 5.63
N GLU A 35 -8.69 -15.02 5.01
CA GLU A 35 -9.71 -15.48 4.06
C GLU A 35 -9.15 -15.65 2.63
N PHE A 36 -7.97 -15.11 2.30
CA PHE A 36 -7.50 -15.06 0.91
C PHE A 36 -5.99 -14.99 0.67
N LEU A 37 -5.16 -14.92 1.71
CA LEU A 37 -3.69 -14.87 1.60
C LEU A 37 -3.06 -15.96 2.47
N SER A 38 -2.12 -16.71 1.90
CA SER A 38 -1.19 -17.54 2.67
C SER A 38 -0.33 -16.67 3.60
N ASP A 39 0.26 -17.27 4.63
CA ASP A 39 1.10 -16.53 5.60
C ASP A 39 2.24 -15.78 4.92
N ARG A 40 2.88 -16.38 3.91
CA ARG A 40 3.93 -15.73 3.11
C ARG A 40 3.41 -14.54 2.30
N GLN A 41 2.22 -14.65 1.71
CA GLN A 41 1.61 -13.54 0.97
C GLN A 41 1.20 -12.41 1.91
N ARG A 42 0.72 -12.76 3.10
CA ARG A 42 0.40 -11.79 4.16
C ARG A 42 1.64 -11.04 4.60
N GLU A 43 2.74 -11.74 4.85
CA GLU A 43 4.01 -11.11 5.23
C GLU A 43 4.49 -10.12 4.16
N ARG A 44 4.49 -10.53 2.88
CA ARG A 44 4.85 -9.67 1.75
C ARG A 44 3.99 -8.42 1.69
N LEU A 45 2.67 -8.57 1.79
CA LEU A 45 1.75 -7.43 1.81
C LEU A 45 2.07 -6.47 2.96
N LEU A 46 2.32 -6.99 4.17
CA LEU A 46 2.64 -6.15 5.32
C LEU A 46 3.97 -5.41 5.15
N LYS A 47 4.99 -6.07 4.58
CA LYS A 47 6.27 -5.42 4.24
C LYS A 47 6.09 -4.32 3.19
N HIS A 48 5.27 -4.58 2.17
CA HIS A 48 4.92 -3.60 1.13
C HIS A 48 4.26 -2.35 1.73
N GLU A 49 3.18 -2.53 2.51
CA GLU A 49 2.44 -1.41 3.10
C GLU A 49 3.27 -0.68 4.16
N ALA A 50 4.12 -1.39 4.91
CA ALA A 50 5.07 -0.76 5.82
C ALA A 50 6.02 0.19 5.08
N LYS A 51 6.44 -0.17 3.86
CA LYS A 51 7.29 0.71 3.06
C LYS A 51 6.58 1.99 2.64
N HIS A 52 5.29 1.92 2.32
CA HIS A 52 4.51 3.14 2.10
C HIS A 52 4.41 4.02 3.34
N VAL A 53 4.29 3.44 4.54
CA VAL A 53 4.33 4.21 5.78
C VAL A 53 5.66 4.95 5.94
N GLU A 54 6.79 4.30 5.64
CA GLU A 54 8.11 4.95 5.66
C GLU A 54 8.19 6.10 4.64
N GLN A 55 7.69 5.89 3.42
CA GLN A 55 7.67 6.93 2.39
C GLN A 55 6.80 8.13 2.82
N TYR A 56 5.66 7.88 3.49
CA TYR A 56 4.85 8.93 4.10
C TYR A 56 5.57 9.65 5.23
N GLN A 57 6.38 8.96 6.04
CA GLN A 57 7.21 9.58 7.07
C GLN A 57 8.32 10.45 6.47
N GLN A 58 8.93 10.01 5.36
CA GLN A 58 10.00 10.71 4.68
C GLN A 58 9.52 11.96 3.95
N TYR A 59 8.41 11.88 3.23
CA TYR A 59 7.92 12.97 2.36
C TYR A 59 6.73 13.75 2.94
N GLY A 60 6.23 13.35 4.10
CA GLY A 60 5.00 13.89 4.69
C GLY A 60 3.73 13.44 3.94
N PHE A 61 2.57 13.66 4.55
CA PHE A 61 1.29 13.16 4.04
C PHE A 61 0.99 13.61 2.61
N PHE A 62 0.92 14.92 2.39
CA PHE A 62 0.62 15.49 1.07
C PHE A 62 1.81 15.36 0.11
N GLY A 63 3.04 15.47 0.61
CA GLY A 63 4.23 15.40 -0.22
C GLY A 63 4.41 14.02 -0.86
N PHE A 64 4.16 12.94 -0.12
CA PHE A 64 4.13 11.60 -0.70
C PHE A 64 2.98 11.46 -1.70
N LEU A 65 1.75 11.83 -1.32
CA LEU A 65 0.57 11.62 -2.17
C LEU A 65 0.69 12.32 -3.53
N ILE A 66 1.15 13.57 -3.54
CA ILE A 66 1.35 14.35 -4.78
C ILE A 66 2.40 13.67 -5.67
N ARG A 67 3.54 13.26 -5.10
CA ARG A 67 4.60 12.58 -5.84
C ARG A 67 4.10 11.24 -6.38
N TYR A 68 3.41 10.47 -5.57
CA TYR A 68 2.85 9.18 -5.94
C TYR A 68 1.90 9.32 -7.13
N ILE A 69 0.95 10.25 -7.06
CA ILE A 69 0.00 10.50 -8.16
C ILE A 69 0.74 10.98 -9.41
N LYS A 70 1.73 11.86 -9.26
CA LYS A 70 2.55 12.36 -10.38
C LYS A 70 3.24 11.20 -11.12
N TYR A 71 4.01 10.37 -10.40
CA TYR A 71 4.70 9.23 -11.02
C TYR A 71 3.73 8.17 -11.52
N HIS A 72 2.62 7.93 -10.81
CA HIS A 72 1.58 7.01 -11.28
C HIS A 72 0.97 7.47 -12.61
N ARG A 73 0.76 8.77 -12.80
CA ARG A 73 0.25 9.32 -14.06
C ARG A 73 1.28 9.27 -15.18
N GLN A 74 2.56 9.44 -14.88
CA GLN A 74 3.64 9.47 -15.86
C GLN A 74 4.08 8.06 -16.29
N ASP A 75 4.31 7.17 -15.33
CA ASP A 75 4.98 5.88 -15.54
C ASP A 75 4.05 4.67 -15.33
N GLY A 76 2.84 4.92 -14.80
CA GLY A 76 1.88 3.89 -14.41
C GLY A 76 2.21 3.24 -13.06
N TYR A 77 1.30 2.38 -12.59
CA TYR A 77 1.45 1.66 -11.32
C TYR A 77 2.70 0.77 -11.25
N LEU A 78 3.02 0.08 -12.35
CA LEU A 78 4.12 -0.90 -12.36
C LEU A 78 5.49 -0.25 -12.25
N HIS A 79 5.69 0.93 -12.84
CA HIS A 79 6.98 1.61 -12.87
C HIS A 79 7.08 2.77 -11.89
N ASN A 80 6.03 3.06 -11.12
CA ASN A 80 6.09 4.07 -10.07
C ASN A 80 7.25 3.77 -9.10
N PRO A 81 8.22 4.68 -8.92
CA PRO A 81 9.38 4.44 -8.07
C PRO A 81 9.03 3.98 -6.65
N PHE A 82 7.93 4.49 -6.08
CA PHE A 82 7.48 4.11 -4.75
C PHE A 82 6.96 2.68 -4.68
N GLU A 83 6.29 2.22 -5.74
CA GLU A 83 5.81 0.84 -5.87
C GLU A 83 6.96 -0.14 -6.11
N VAL A 84 7.95 0.27 -6.91
CA VAL A 84 9.18 -0.50 -7.13
C VAL A 84 9.93 -0.69 -5.82
N GLU A 85 10.06 0.37 -5.03
CA GLU A 85 10.69 0.31 -3.70
C GLU A 85 9.90 -0.58 -2.73
N ALA A 86 8.56 -0.45 -2.70
CA ALA A 86 7.71 -1.29 -1.87
C ALA A 86 7.80 -2.79 -2.25
N ARG A 87 7.84 -3.12 -3.55
CA ARG A 87 8.04 -4.51 -4.01
C ARG A 87 9.41 -5.07 -3.65
N LYS A 88 10.46 -4.24 -3.68
CA LYS A 88 11.80 -4.66 -3.23
C LYS A 88 11.79 -5.03 -1.75
N ALA A 89 10.99 -4.35 -0.94
CA ALA A 89 10.84 -4.64 0.49
C ALA A 89 10.09 -5.95 0.78
N GLU A 90 9.32 -6.50 -0.18
CA GLU A 90 8.57 -7.76 0.02
C GLU A 90 9.47 -8.99 0.23
N GLY A 91 10.72 -8.94 -0.23
CA GLY A 91 11.59 -10.11 -0.36
C GLY A 91 12.99 -9.98 0.25
N ALA A 92 13.23 -8.97 1.09
CA ALA A 92 14.41 -8.92 1.95
C ALA A 92 14.24 -9.84 3.17
#